data_AF-A0A0B7NFC7-F1
#
_entry.id   AF-A0A0B7NFC7-F1
#
_cell.length_a   1.000
_cell.length_b   1.000
_cell.length_c   1.000
_cell.angle_alpha   90.00
_cell.angle_beta   90.00
_cell.angle_gamma   90.00
#
_symmetry.space_group_name_H-M   'P 1'
#
loop_
_entity.id
_entity.type
_entity.pdbx_description
1 polymer ?
#
loop_
_entity_poly.entity_id
_entity_poly.type
_entity_poly.pdbx_seq_one_letter_code
_entity_poly.pdbx_strand_id
1 'polypeptide(L)' 'MTVPQTKNLEEQLAHRPDIQDLVDRNIIKDPKIAPAIQQQREELGKAKIADNLRHKIDHRPTPEELAEKNILKGGETKSE' A
#
# COMPACT_ATOMS: atom_id res chain seq x y z
N MET A 1 8.03 10.35 -46.09
CA MET A 1 6.72 9.73 -45.74
C MET A 1 6.83 9.15 -44.32
N THR A 2 6.53 9.93 -43.29
CA THR A 2 6.56 9.52 -41.86
C THR A 2 5.25 9.90 -41.15
N VAL A 3 4.14 9.70 -41.85
CA VAL A 3 2.78 10.09 -41.40
C VAL A 3 1.94 9.01 -40.65
N PRO A 4 2.36 7.75 -40.40
CA PRO A 4 1.54 6.81 -39.62
C PRO A 4 1.73 6.91 -38.10
N GLN A 5 2.91 7.34 -37.61
CA GLN A 5 3.19 7.40 -36.16
C GLN A 5 2.48 8.56 -35.46
N THR A 6 2.29 9.69 -36.14
CA THR A 6 1.64 10.88 -35.56
C THR A 6 0.19 10.59 -35.21
N LYS A 7 -0.56 9.98 -36.14
CA LYS A 7 -1.98 9.67 -35.95
C LYS A 7 -2.21 8.76 -34.73
N ASN A 8 -1.37 7.74 -34.56
CA ASN A 8 -1.49 6.82 -33.44
C ASN A 8 -1.12 7.47 -32.09
N LEU A 9 -0.15 8.39 -32.08
CA LEU A 9 0.21 9.15 -30.88
C LEU A 9 -0.91 10.10 -30.47
N GLU A 10 -1.53 10.80 -31.43
CA GLU A 10 -2.65 11.71 -31.20
C GLU A 10 -3.84 10.98 -30.54
N GLU A 11 -4.17 9.78 -31.01
CA GLU A 11 -5.21 8.93 -30.42
C GLU A 11 -4.86 8.49 -28.98
N GLN A 12 -3.61 8.12 -28.71
CA GLN A 12 -3.16 7.72 -27.38
C GLN A 12 -3.16 8.90 -26.38
N LEU A 13 -2.80 10.10 -26.83
CA LEU A 13 -2.85 11.30 -25.99
C LEU A 13 -4.28 11.71 -25.68
N ALA A 14 -5.22 11.52 -26.61
CA ALA A 14 -6.64 11.79 -26.38
C ALA A 14 -7.26 10.87 -25.31
N HIS A 15 -6.77 9.63 -25.19
CA HIS A 15 -7.23 8.65 -24.20
C HIS A 15 -6.36 8.61 -22.94
N ARG A 16 -5.46 9.60 -22.74
CA ARG A 16 -4.55 9.61 -21.59
C ARG A 16 -5.36 9.76 -20.29
N PRO A 17 -5.25 8.82 -19.33
CA PRO A 17 -5.93 8.92 -18.05
C PRO A 17 -5.39 10.09 -17.22
N ASP A 18 -6.23 10.60 -16.31
CA ASP A 18 -5.83 11.66 -15.38
C ASP A 18 -4.75 11.15 -14.41
N ILE A 19 -3.92 12.08 -13.93
CA ILE A 19 -2.84 11.76 -12.99
C ILE A 19 -3.40 11.15 -11.70
N GLN A 20 -4.56 11.61 -11.21
CA GLN A 20 -5.17 11.06 -10.00
C GLN A 20 -5.60 9.60 -10.19
N ASP A 21 -6.22 9.26 -11.33
CA ASP A 21 -6.61 7.86 -11.63
C ASP A 21 -5.37 6.93 -11.64
N LEU A 22 -4.24 7.41 -12.13
CA LEU A 22 -2.98 6.66 -12.09
C LEU A 22 -2.42 6.52 -10.67
N VAL A 23 -2.64 7.50 -9.79
CA VAL A 23 -2.27 7.43 -8.37
C VAL A 23 -3.17 6.46 -7.62
N ASP A 24 -4.48 6.52 -7.83
CA ASP A 24 -5.46 5.62 -7.20
C ASP A 24 -5.23 4.17 -7.60
N ARG A 25 -4.84 3.92 -8.86
CA ARG A 25 -4.45 2.59 -9.36
C ARG A 25 -3.04 2.17 -8.91
N ASN A 26 -2.34 3.00 -8.12
CA ASN A 26 -0.98 2.76 -7.64
C ASN A 26 0.04 2.55 -8.78
N ILE A 27 -0.21 3.15 -9.96
CA ILE A 27 0.69 3.16 -11.12
C ILE A 27 1.71 4.29 -10.96
N ILE A 28 1.23 5.50 -10.69
CA ILE A 28 2.07 6.63 -10.27
C ILE A 28 2.05 6.63 -8.74
N LYS A 29 3.22 6.75 -8.11
CA LYS A 29 3.30 6.91 -6.65
C LYS A 29 3.00 8.36 -6.27
N ASP A 30 3.42 8.76 -5.08
CA ASP A 30 3.23 10.12 -4.60
C ASP A 30 3.87 11.16 -5.56
N PRO A 31 3.06 11.96 -6.29
CA PRO A 31 3.56 12.88 -7.31
C PRO A 31 4.27 14.10 -6.71
N LYS A 32 4.24 14.27 -5.38
CA LYS A 32 4.95 15.37 -4.69
C LYS A 32 6.40 15.04 -4.43
N ILE A 33 6.78 13.76 -4.53
CA ILE A 33 8.15 13.31 -4.29
C ILE A 33 8.92 13.29 -5.59
N ALA A 34 10.16 13.77 -5.56
CA ALA A 34 11.03 13.70 -6.72
C ALA A 34 11.29 12.24 -7.14
N PRO A 35 11.26 11.91 -8.44
CA PRO A 35 11.41 10.53 -8.92
C PRO A 35 12.69 9.83 -8.42
N ALA A 36 13.78 10.60 -8.25
CA ALA A 36 15.07 10.08 -7.82
C ALA A 36 15.08 9.50 -6.39
N ILE A 37 14.24 10.01 -5.48
CA ILE A 37 14.22 9.60 -4.05
C ILE A 37 12.97 8.78 -3.70
N GLN A 38 12.07 8.58 -4.65
CA GLN A 38 10.80 7.88 -4.42
C GLN A 38 11.01 6.46 -3.89
N GLN A 39 11.94 5.72 -4.51
CA GLN A 39 12.28 4.36 -4.09
C GLN A 39 12.83 4.31 -2.65
N GLN A 40 13.75 5.22 -2.30
CA GLN A 40 14.33 5.28 -0.96
C GLN A 40 13.29 5.61 0.11
N ARG A 41 12.36 6.53 -0.19
CA ARG A 41 11.23 6.84 0.70
C ARG A 41 10.35 5.61 0.92
N GLU A 42 10.02 4.88 -0.14
CA GLU A 42 9.19 3.67 -0.06
C GLU A 42 9.87 2.57 0.76
N GLU A 43 11.17 2.34 0.55
CA GLU A 43 11.95 1.36 1.30
C GLU A 43 12.00 1.71 2.80
N LEU A 44 12.29 2.97 3.13
CA LEU A 44 12.27 3.44 4.51
C LEU A 44 10.88 3.29 5.14
N GLY A 45 9.82 3.63 4.40
CA GLY A 45 8.44 3.47 4.86
C GLY A 45 8.11 2.01 5.17
N LYS A 46 8.49 1.08 4.29
CA LYS A 46 8.31 -0.36 4.49
C LYS A 46 9.09 -0.86 5.70
N ALA A 47 10.35 -0.45 5.86
CA ALA A 47 11.17 -0.85 7.00
C ALA A 47 10.56 -0.39 8.34
N LYS A 48 10.07 0.86 8.40
CA LYS A 48 9.38 1.39 9.60
C LYS A 48 8.11 0.62 9.93
N ILE A 49 7.31 0.28 8.92
CA ILE A 49 6.09 -0.52 9.10
C ILE A 49 6.44 -1.92 9.58
N ALA A 50 7.44 -2.55 8.98
CA ALA A 50 7.89 -3.89 9.35
C ALA A 50 8.38 -3.94 10.80
N ASP A 51 9.18 -2.96 11.23
CA ASP A 51 9.66 -2.85 12.60
C ASP A 51 8.51 -2.64 13.59
N ASN A 52 7.59 -1.71 13.29
CA ASN A 52 6.41 -1.47 14.14
C ASN A 52 5.51 -2.71 14.24
N LEU A 53 5.29 -3.40 13.12
CA LEU A 53 4.52 -4.63 13.07
C LEU A 53 5.19 -5.73 13.91
N ARG A 54 6.50 -5.89 13.77
CA ARG A 54 7.28 -6.88 14.53
C ARG A 54 7.15 -6.63 16.03
N HIS A 55 7.29 -5.39 16.49
CA HIS A 55 7.11 -5.04 17.89
C HIS A 55 5.69 -5.38 18.40
N LYS A 56 4.65 -5.10 17.60
CA LYS A 56 3.25 -5.41 17.96
C LYS A 56 2.96 -6.90 17.98
N ILE A 57 3.58 -7.68 17.11
CA ILE A 57 3.44 -9.14 17.08
C ILE A 57 4.14 -9.76 18.28
N ASP A 58 5.34 -9.27 18.64
CA ASP A 58 6.10 -9.75 19.80
C ASP A 58 5.33 -9.55 21.12
N HIS A 59 4.65 -8.41 21.26
CA HIS A 59 3.81 -8.07 22.42
C HIS A 59 2.34 -8.42 22.21
N ARG A 60 2.01 -9.39 21.34
CA ARG A 60 0.62 -9.75 21.08
C ARG A 60 0.03 -10.40 22.34
N PRO A 61 -1.02 -9.82 22.94
CA PRO A 61 -1.62 -10.36 24.17
C PRO A 61 -2.26 -11.72 23.90
N THR A 62 -2.26 -12.57 24.91
CA THR A 62 -2.91 -13.88 24.84
C THR A 62 -4.43 -13.73 24.77
N PRO A 63 -5.15 -14.73 24.23
CA PRO A 63 -6.61 -14.73 24.25
C PRO A 63 -7.18 -14.63 25.68
N GLU A 64 -6.48 -15.16 26.68
CA GLU A 64 -6.86 -15.08 28.09
C GLU A 64 -6.79 -13.63 28.61
N GLU A 65 -5.67 -12.94 28.37
CA GLU A 65 -5.52 -11.52 28.75
C GLU A 65 -6.58 -10.61 28.08
N LEU A 66 -6.97 -10.94 26.85
CA LEU A 66 -8.01 -10.24 26.12
C LEU A 66 -9.42 -10.52 26.68
N ALA A 67 -9.65 -11.71 27.21
CA ALA A 67 -10.90 -12.08 27.89
C ALA A 67 -11.01 -11.38 29.26
N GLU A 68 -9.91 -11.32 30.04
CA GLU A 68 -9.85 -10.55 31.30
C GLU A 68 -10.15 -9.06 31.06
N LYS A 69 -9.62 -8.50 29.97
CA LYS A 69 -9.91 -7.11 29.56
C LYS A 69 -11.32 -6.92 28.98
N ASN A 70 -12.16 -7.96 28.98
CA ASN A 70 -13.53 -7.95 28.44
C ASN A 70 -13.59 -7.57 26.94
N ILE A 71 -12.49 -7.72 26.20
CA ILE A 71 -12.38 -7.45 24.76
C ILE A 71 -12.86 -8.66 23.96
N LEU A 72 -12.49 -9.87 24.41
CA LEU A 72 -13.03 -11.13 23.91
C LEU A 72 -14.12 -11.62 24.87
N LYS A 73 -15.34 -11.83 24.37
CA LYS A 73 -16.42 -12.50 25.12
C LYS A 73 -16.49 -13.95 24.69
N GLY A 74 -16.22 -14.88 25.61
CA GLY A 74 -16.39 -16.32 25.39
C GLY A 74 -15.13 -17.01 24.88
N GLY A 75 -14.34 -17.55 25.81
CA GLY A 75 -13.38 -18.61 25.53
C GLY A 75 -14.11 -19.91 25.23
N GLU A 76 -14.84 -19.99 24.13
CA GLU A 76 -15.14 -21.28 23.50
C GLU A 76 -13.86 -21.73 22.82
N THR A 77 -12.97 -22.30 23.63
CA THR A 77 -11.89 -23.15 23.17
C THR A 77 -12.55 -24.32 22.45
N LYS A 78 -12.74 -24.22 21.13
CA LYS A 78 -12.81 -25.43 20.30
C LYS A 78 -11.41 -26.02 20.28
N SER A 79 -11.10 -26.76 21.34
CA SER A 79 -10.05 -27.77 21.33
C SER A 79 -10.62 -28.96 20.55
N GLU A 80 -10.21 -29.11 19.30
CA GLU A 80 -10.37 -30.35 18.53
C GLU A 80 -9.13 -30.57 17.67
#